data_AF-A0A1G8TZY8-F1
#
_entry.id   AF-A0A1G8TZY8-F1
#
_cell.length_a   1.000
_cell.length_b   1.000
_cell.length_c   1.000
_cell.angle_alpha   90.00
_cell.angle_beta   90.00
_cell.angle_gamma   90.00
#
_symmetry.space_group_name_H-M   'P 1'
#
loop_
_entity.id
_entity.type
_entity.pdbx_description
1 polymer ?
#
loop_
_entity_poly.entity_id
_entity_poly.type
_entity_poly.pdbx_seq_one_letter_code
_entity_poly.pdbx_strand_id
1 'polypeptide(L)' 'MGGRKLVTLRDAGEYIAGLPKAEHDAPEWQAAVEALILVAESGGPTMFARIGIMRALNRGKTPPDAGPRYKKAKAYRVVR' A
#
# COMPACT_ATOMS: atom_id res chain seq x y z
N MET A 1 -21.56 -9.54 5.16
CA MET A 1 -20.18 -9.19 4.75
C MET A 1 -19.42 -8.65 5.96
N GLY A 2 -18.82 -9.52 6.76
CA GLY A 2 -17.98 -9.13 7.90
C GLY A 2 -16.52 -9.05 7.49
N GLY A 3 -16.17 -8.06 6.66
CA GLY A 3 -14.76 -7.81 6.35
C GLY A 3 -14.06 -7.31 7.61
N ARG A 4 -13.06 -8.06 8.11
CA ARG A 4 -12.21 -7.58 9.22
C ARG A 4 -11.57 -6.26 8.77
N LYS A 5 -11.97 -5.17 9.40
CA LYS A 5 -11.33 -3.87 9.21
C LYS A 5 -10.00 -3.94 9.98
N LEU A 6 -8.89 -3.75 9.29
CA LEU A 6 -7.59 -3.52 9.91
C LEU A 6 -7.59 -2.07 10.41
N VAL A 7 -8.05 -1.85 11.64
CA VAL A 7 -8.23 -0.50 12.20
C VAL A 7 -6.96 -0.07 12.94
N THR A 8 -6.24 -1.02 13.53
CA THR A 8 -5.02 -0.76 14.30
C THR A 8 -3.79 -1.43 13.67
N LEU A 9 -2.59 -0.98 14.07
CA LEU A 9 -1.33 -1.64 13.69
C LEU A 9 -1.25 -3.07 14.21
N ARG A 10 -1.86 -3.33 15.39
CA ARG A 10 -1.97 -4.67 15.95
C ARG A 10 -2.84 -5.57 15.09
N ASP A 11 -4.00 -5.08 14.63
CA ASP A 11 -4.88 -5.84 13.73
C ASP A 11 -4.14 -6.21 12.44
N ALA A 12 -3.34 -5.27 11.91
CA ALA A 12 -2.51 -5.49 10.73
C ALA A 12 -1.45 -6.58 10.97
N GLY A 13 -0.79 -6.58 12.13
CA GLY A 13 0.18 -7.61 12.51
C GLY A 13 -0.47 -8.98 12.68
N GLU A 14 -1.60 -9.06 13.39
CA GLU A 14 -2.37 -10.30 13.57
C GLU A 14 -2.88 -10.85 12.23
N TYR A 15 -3.26 -9.98 11.29
CA TYR A 15 -3.66 -10.38 9.95
C TYR A 15 -2.50 -11.00 9.17
N ILE A 16 -1.33 -10.33 9.14
CA ILE A 16 -0.16 -10.83 8.40
C ILE A 16 0.32 -12.16 9.00
N ALA A 17 0.38 -12.27 10.33
CA ALA A 17 0.80 -13.50 11.01
C ALA A 17 -0.13 -14.70 10.74
N GLY A 18 -1.39 -14.45 10.37
CA GLY A 18 -2.35 -15.48 10.01
C GLY A 18 -2.32 -15.91 8.55
N LEU A 19 -1.48 -15.31 7.70
CA LEU A 19 -1.41 -15.65 6.27
C LEU A 19 -0.74 -17.01 6.04
N PRO A 20 -1.15 -17.76 4.99
CA PRO A 20 -0.39 -18.92 4.52
C PRO A 20 1.05 -18.52 4.18
N LYS A 21 2.01 -19.41 4.44
CA LYS A 21 3.44 -19.12 4.23
C LYS A 21 3.77 -18.61 2.82
N ALA A 22 3.13 -19.16 1.79
CA ALA A 22 3.32 -18.72 0.41
C ALA A 22 2.84 -17.28 0.13
N GLU A 23 1.85 -16.80 0.89
CA GLU A 23 1.42 -15.39 0.83
C GLU A 23 2.33 -14.53 1.69
N HIS A 24 2.62 -14.96 2.92
CA HIS A 24 3.51 -14.24 3.83
C HIS A 24 4.91 -13.99 3.23
N ASP A 25 5.47 -14.97 2.53
CA ASP A 25 6.81 -14.88 1.91
C ASP A 25 6.81 -14.06 0.61
N ALA A 26 5.66 -13.56 0.16
CA ALA A 26 5.60 -12.68 -1.00
C ALA A 26 6.28 -11.34 -0.71
N PRO A 27 6.97 -10.74 -1.69
CA PRO A 27 7.73 -9.50 -1.49
C PRO A 27 6.84 -8.34 -1.05
N GLU A 28 5.58 -8.29 -1.50
CA GLU A 28 4.64 -7.24 -1.08
C GLU A 28 4.22 -7.38 0.39
N TRP A 29 4.11 -8.61 0.89
CA TRP A 29 3.80 -8.90 2.29
C TRP A 29 5.01 -8.66 3.19
N GLN A 30 6.22 -9.02 2.76
CA GLN A 30 7.46 -8.69 3.47
C GLN A 30 7.66 -7.17 3.61
N ALA A 31 7.45 -6.42 2.51
CA ALA A 31 7.51 -4.96 2.56
C ALA A 31 6.44 -4.35 3.49
N ALA A 32 5.26 -4.97 3.60
CA ALA A 32 4.23 -4.55 4.55
C ALA A 32 4.65 -4.81 6.01
N VAL A 33 5.32 -5.94 6.29
CA VAL A 33 5.88 -6.24 7.61
C VAL A 33 6.96 -5.23 8.00
N GLU A 34 7.90 -4.93 7.11
CA GLU A 34 8.95 -3.94 7.35
C GLU A 34 8.36 -2.55 7.66
N ALA A 35 7.37 -2.13 6.87
CA ALA A 35 6.68 -0.86 7.12
C ALA A 35 5.91 -0.85 8.44
N LEU A 36 5.38 -2.01 8.87
CA LEU A 36 4.69 -2.15 10.15
C LEU A 36 5.67 -2.06 11.33
N ILE A 37 6.81 -2.75 11.25
CA ILE A 37 7.89 -2.70 12.25
C ILE A 37 8.43 -1.26 12.36
N LEU A 38 8.72 -0.62 11.23
CA LEU A 38 9.21 0.77 11.20
C LEU A 38 8.29 1.72 11.97
N VAL A 39 6.97 1.62 11.75
CA VAL A 39 5.98 2.47 12.43
C VAL A 39 5.89 2.12 13.91
N ALA A 40 5.91 0.83 14.26
CA ALA A 40 5.77 0.36 15.64
C ALA A 40 6.97 0.75 16.51
N GLU A 41 8.19 0.69 15.97
CA GLU A 41 9.42 0.95 16.72
C GLU A 41 9.86 2.41 16.66
N SER A 42 9.78 3.03 15.47
CA SER A 42 10.29 4.39 15.27
C SER A 42 9.23 5.48 15.48
N GLY A 43 7.98 5.11 15.77
CA GLY A 43 6.87 6.06 15.84
C GLY A 43 6.60 6.78 14.51
N GLY A 44 7.00 6.16 13.39
CA GLY A 44 6.90 6.75 12.06
C GLY A 44 5.45 6.97 11.61
N PRO A 45 5.22 7.72 10.50
CA PRO A 45 3.87 7.95 10.00
C PRO A 45 3.14 6.64 9.72
N THR A 46 2.00 6.42 10.36
CA THR A 46 1.13 5.23 10.19
C THR A 46 0.68 5.00 8.74
N MET A 47 0.80 6.03 7.89
CA MET A 47 0.55 5.93 6.46
C MET A 47 1.51 4.97 5.75
N PHE A 48 2.75 4.77 6.23
CA PHE A 48 3.68 3.79 5.65
C PHE A 48 3.17 2.36 5.79
N ALA A 49 2.81 1.95 7.01
CA ALA A 49 2.20 0.65 7.27
C ALA A 49 0.93 0.46 6.43
N ARG A 50 0.08 1.49 6.35
CA ARG A 50 -1.13 1.46 5.52
C ARG A 50 -0.84 1.27 4.03
N ILE A 51 0.16 1.94 3.47
CA ILE A 51 0.54 1.80 2.05
C ILE A 51 1.08 0.38 1.79
N GLY A 52 1.91 -0.15 2.69
CA GLY A 52 2.42 -1.52 2.61
C GLY A 52 1.29 -2.54 2.56
N ILE A 53 0.38 -2.50 3.53
CA ILE A 53 -0.81 -3.37 3.59
C ILE A 53 -1.65 -3.25 2.32
N MET A 54 -1.90 -2.02 1.83
CA MET A 54 -2.71 -1.81 0.61
C MET A 54 -2.03 -2.37 -0.65
N ARG A 55 -0.70 -2.31 -0.75
CA ARG A 55 0.03 -2.94 -1.85
C ARG A 55 -0.07 -4.46 -1.78
N ALA A 56 0.12 -5.03 -0.60
CA ALA A 56 0.01 -6.47 -0.40
C ALA A 56 -1.40 -7.02 -0.69
N LEU A 57 -2.45 -6.32 -0.25
CA LEU A 57 -3.84 -6.67 -0.54
C LEU A 57 -4.25 -6.52 -2.02
N ASN A 58 -3.52 -5.72 -2.79
CA ASN A 58 -3.75 -5.52 -4.22
C ASN A 58 -2.75 -6.28 -5.10
N ARG A 59 -1.94 -7.17 -4.51
CA ARG A 59 -1.05 -8.07 -5.23
C ARG A 59 -1.82 -8.84 -6.30
N GLY A 60 -1.33 -8.80 -7.55
CA GLY A 60 -1.95 -9.46 -8.69
C GLY A 60 -3.11 -8.71 -9.36
N LYS A 61 -3.53 -7.56 -8.82
CA LYS A 61 -4.47 -6.68 -9.54
C LYS A 61 -3.68 -5.80 -10.50
N THR A 62 -4.03 -5.85 -11.79
CA THR A 62 -3.56 -4.82 -12.72
C THR A 62 -4.09 -3.46 -12.24
N PRO A 63 -3.27 -2.39 -12.29
CA PRO A 63 -3.76 -1.05 -12.03
C PRO A 63 -5.01 -0.82 -12.90
N PRO A 64 -6.12 -0.28 -12.34
CA PRO A 64 -7.25 0.10 -13.17
C PRO A 64 -6.73 0.97 -14.29
N ASP A 65 -7.15 0.67 -15.53
CA ASP A 65 -6.67 1.26 -16.78
C ASP A 65 -6.21 2.69 -16.54
N ALA A 66 -4.89 2.86 -16.44
CA ALA A 66 -4.28 4.11 -16.10
C ALA A 66 -4.38 4.98 -17.34
N GLY A 67 -5.58 5.52 -17.58
CA GLY A 67 -5.82 6.55 -18.57
C GLY A 67 -4.74 7.63 -18.46
N PRO A 68 -4.46 8.36 -19.54
CA PRO A 68 -3.22 9.11 -19.70
C PRO A 68 -2.92 9.97 -18.48
N ARG A 69 -1.87 9.60 -17.72
CA ARG A 69 -1.45 10.23 -16.47
C ARG A 69 -0.82 11.62 -16.62
N TYR A 70 -0.92 12.22 -17.81
CA TYR A 70 -0.53 13.61 -18.07
C TYR A 70 -1.26 14.14 -19.31
N LYS A 71 -2.06 15.21 -19.19
CA LYS A 71 -2.55 15.98 -20.34
C LYS A 71 -1.55 17.09 -20.61
N LYS A 72 -1.07 17.23 -21.86
CA LYS A 72 -0.10 18.26 -22.23
C LYS A 72 -0.63 19.66 -21.87
N ALA A 73 0.19 20.44 -21.16
CA ALA A 73 -0.11 21.83 -20.89
C ALA A 73 -0.30 22.61 -22.21
N LYS A 74 -1.29 23.49 -22.25
CA LYS A 74 -1.60 24.33 -23.41
C LYS A 74 -0.46 25.33 -23.61
N ALA A 75 0.19 25.31 -24.78
CA ALA A 75 1.20 26.30 -25.12
C ALA A 75 0.52 27.64 -25.41
N TYR A 76 0.75 28.64 -24.55
CA TYR A 76 0.37 30.02 -24.84
C TYR A 76 1.47 30.66 -25.70
N ARG A 77 1.09 31.22 -26.84
CA ARG A 77 2.00 32.00 -27.70
C ARG A 77 2.14 33.39 -27.06
N VAL A 78 3.35 33.75 -26.65
CA VAL A 78 3.67 35.13 -26.25
C VAL A 78 3.62 35.97 -27.52
N VAL A 79 2.69 36.92 -27.58
CA VAL A 79 2.69 37.96 -28.61
C VAL A 79 3.68 39.03 -28.15
N ARG A 80 4.70 39.30 -28.95
CA ARG A 80 5.58 40.47 -28.82
C ARG A 80 5.16 41.56 -29.79
#